data_AF-A0A9W7Z5B7-F1
#
_entry.id   AF-A0A9W7Z5B7-F1
#
_cell.length_a   1.000
_cell.length_b   1.000
_cell.length_c   1.000
_cell.angle_alpha   90.00
_cell.angle_beta   90.00
_cell.angle_gamma   90.00
#
_symmetry.space_group_name_H-M   'P 1'
#
loop_
_entity.id
_entity.type
_entity.pdbx_description
1 polymer ?
#
loop_
_entity_poly.entity_id
_entity_poly.type
_entity_poly.pdbx_seq_one_letter_code
_entity_poly.pdbx_strand_id
1 'polypeptide(L)'
;MKFSVAIFLCLVGLACVADAYKIYKATTVNCRSTPNTSGKVVKSYTTKDNISLTCQTSGENIKGNSLWGKTTNGCYIADYYLKTGSAGYVVKKCGGGSTKPPSGGKIPGPMKNDYPYSGKCGGVDPWNYYKCQCTSFVAWRINKRLGVKFHNRFRGPNWGNANTWDNAAKATKVPVNSKPVPGCVAQSNAGSYGHVAWVAKVSGNSVTIEEYNWARKEGYGTRTVPKSAFNYIHVKV
;
A
#
# COMPACT_ATOMS: atom_id res chain seq x y z
N MET A 1 16.31 47.74 27.65
CA MET A 1 16.00 46.98 26.41
C MET A 1 16.28 45.51 26.69
N LYS A 2 15.27 44.64 26.62
CA LYS A 2 15.39 43.20 26.91
C LYS A 2 15.91 42.50 25.64
N PHE A 3 17.10 41.90 25.70
CA PHE A 3 17.60 41.05 24.62
C PHE A 3 17.08 39.62 24.83
N SER A 4 16.09 39.23 24.05
CA SER A 4 15.64 37.84 23.96
C SER A 4 16.51 37.08 22.96
N VAL A 5 17.07 35.97 23.44
CA VAL A 5 17.88 34.99 22.73
C VAL A 5 17.03 34.22 21.71
N ALA A 6 17.53 34.06 20.49
CA ALA A 6 16.98 33.12 19.51
C ALA A 6 17.91 31.90 19.38
N ILE A 7 17.56 30.81 20.08
CA ILE A 7 18.16 29.49 19.86
C ILE A 7 17.55 28.94 18.55
N PHE A 8 18.37 28.88 17.50
CA PHE A 8 18.03 28.15 16.29
C PHE A 8 18.09 26.65 16.59
N LEU A 9 16.94 26.05 16.88
CA LEU A 9 16.80 24.60 16.91
C LEU A 9 16.90 24.09 15.46
N CYS A 10 18.08 23.60 15.07
CA CYS A 10 18.25 22.91 13.80
C CYS A 10 17.49 21.57 13.89
N LEU A 11 16.25 21.55 13.36
CA LEU A 11 15.51 20.32 13.10
C LEU A 11 16.28 19.53 12.04
N VAL A 12 17.14 18.62 12.49
CA VAL A 12 17.66 17.56 11.65
C VAL A 12 16.48 16.64 11.32
N GLY A 13 15.80 16.94 10.22
CA GLY A 13 14.78 16.06 9.68
C GLY A 13 15.44 14.72 9.36
N LEU A 14 14.97 13.63 9.99
CA LEU A 14 15.23 12.30 9.47
C LEU A 14 14.56 12.21 8.10
N ALA A 15 15.30 12.53 7.05
CA ALA A 15 14.97 12.08 5.71
C ALA A 15 14.95 10.56 5.76
N CYS A 16 13.81 9.95 5.45
CA CYS A 16 13.76 8.54 5.09
C CYS A 16 14.78 8.34 3.96
N VAL A 17 15.88 7.64 4.23
CA VAL A 17 16.88 7.37 3.22
C VAL A 17 16.20 6.48 2.18
N ALA A 18 15.86 7.02 1.02
CA ALA A 18 15.49 6.21 -0.13
C ALA A 18 16.71 5.32 -0.43
N ASP A 19 16.52 4.00 -0.52
CA ASP A 19 17.61 3.08 -0.82
C ASP A 19 18.38 3.58 -2.05
N ALA A 20 19.63 3.95 -1.85
CA ALA A 20 20.51 4.48 -2.88
C ALA A 20 21.32 3.31 -3.46
N TYR A 21 21.07 2.98 -4.72
CA TYR A 21 21.75 1.91 -5.43
C TYR A 21 23.02 2.45 -6.12
N LYS A 22 24.06 1.62 -6.15
CA LYS A 22 25.35 1.91 -6.79
C LYS A 22 25.53 1.17 -8.10
N ILE A 23 26.28 1.76 -9.03
CA ILE A 23 26.78 1.06 -10.21
C ILE A 23 27.98 0.19 -9.82
N TYR A 24 28.00 -1.08 -10.24
CA TYR A 24 29.07 -2.02 -9.84
C TYR A 24 29.66 -2.89 -10.96
N LYS A 25 29.03 -2.97 -12.14
CA LYS A 25 29.50 -3.77 -13.31
C LYS A 25 29.90 -2.93 -14.53
N ALA A 26 30.08 -1.63 -14.33
CA ALA A 26 30.54 -0.68 -15.34
C ALA A 26 31.10 0.57 -14.64
N THR A 27 31.93 1.35 -15.33
CA THR A 27 32.40 2.65 -14.85
C THR A 27 31.39 3.77 -15.14
N THR A 28 30.69 3.66 -16.27
CA THR A 28 29.61 4.56 -16.69
C THR A 28 28.45 3.77 -17.28
N VAL A 29 27.21 4.19 -17.02
CA VAL A 29 25.99 3.56 -17.56
C VAL A 29 25.02 4.62 -18.06
N ASN A 30 24.47 4.37 -19.25
CA ASN A 30 23.44 5.23 -19.83
C ASN A 30 22.07 4.88 -19.27
N CYS A 31 21.41 5.90 -18.73
CA CYS A 31 20.01 5.89 -18.37
C CYS A 31 19.18 6.28 -19.59
N ARG A 32 18.32 5.36 -20.04
CA ARG A 32 17.65 5.41 -21.34
C ARG A 32 16.19 5.85 -21.18
N SER A 33 15.59 6.42 -22.22
CA SER A 33 14.17 6.84 -22.21
C SER A 33 13.19 5.68 -22.09
N THR A 34 13.61 4.48 -22.50
CA THR A 34 12.83 3.23 -22.51
C THR A 34 13.68 2.10 -21.88
N PRO A 35 13.09 1.00 -21.40
CA PRO A 35 13.83 -0.13 -20.82
C PRO A 35 14.46 -1.03 -21.90
N ASN A 36 15.24 -0.42 -22.80
CA ASN A 36 16.02 -1.06 -23.86
C ASN A 36 17.23 -0.18 -24.23
N THR A 37 18.21 -0.75 -24.91
CA THR A 37 19.47 -0.11 -25.28
C THR A 37 19.33 0.85 -26.46
N SER A 38 18.32 0.64 -27.31
CA SER A 38 17.99 1.52 -28.45
C SER A 38 17.33 2.84 -28.05
N GLY A 39 16.87 2.97 -26.80
CA GLY A 39 16.28 4.19 -26.27
C GLY A 39 17.25 5.38 -26.29
N LYS A 40 16.72 6.60 -26.34
CA LYS A 40 17.55 7.81 -26.24
C LYS A 40 18.25 7.85 -24.88
N VAL A 41 19.51 8.26 -24.85
CA VAL A 41 20.22 8.50 -23.59
C VAL A 41 19.65 9.78 -22.99
N VAL A 42 19.06 9.67 -21.80
CA VAL A 42 18.51 10.81 -21.04
C VAL A 42 19.57 11.35 -20.07
N LYS A 43 20.37 10.45 -19.49
CA LYS A 43 21.46 10.79 -18.57
C LYS A 43 22.49 9.66 -18.54
N SER A 44 23.72 9.96 -18.16
CA SER A 44 24.74 8.95 -17.84
C SER A 44 25.09 9.03 -16.35
N TYR A 45 25.30 7.88 -15.74
CA TYR A 45 25.70 7.74 -14.33
C TYR A 45 27.03 7.03 -14.23
N THR A 46 27.78 7.33 -13.18
CA THR A 46 29.07 6.74 -12.85
C THR A 46 28.99 5.95 -11.54
N THR A 47 30.06 5.25 -11.17
CA THR A 47 30.17 4.54 -9.88
C THR A 47 30.08 5.47 -8.65
N LYS A 48 30.32 6.77 -8.81
CA LYS A 48 30.22 7.77 -7.73
C LYS A 48 28.77 8.14 -7.40
N ASP A 49 27.86 8.00 -8.36
CA ASP A 49 26.47 8.43 -8.20
C ASP A 49 25.68 7.54 -7.24
N ASN A 50 24.68 8.16 -6.59
CA ASN A 50 23.65 7.47 -5.81
C ASN A 50 22.36 7.45 -6.63
N ILE A 51 21.87 6.26 -6.95
CA ILE A 51 20.71 6.09 -7.84
C ILE A 51 19.52 5.65 -7.02
N SER A 52 18.48 6.49 -6.97
CA SER A 52 17.19 6.12 -6.39
C SER A 52 16.23 5.67 -7.48
N LEU A 53 15.52 4.57 -7.23
CA LEU A 53 14.54 4.00 -8.16
C LEU A 53 13.11 4.39 -7.77
N THR A 54 12.32 4.81 -8.75
CA THR A 54 10.89 5.10 -8.60
C THR A 54 10.03 3.88 -8.91
N CYS A 55 10.51 2.98 -9.76
CA CYS A 55 9.91 1.68 -10.07
C CYS A 55 10.89 0.80 -10.86
N GLN A 56 10.54 -0.46 -11.08
CA GLN A 56 11.27 -1.39 -11.93
C GLN A 56 10.33 -2.00 -12.98
N THR A 57 10.85 -2.47 -14.09
CA THR A 57 10.06 -3.14 -15.15
C THR A 57 10.91 -4.20 -15.81
N SER A 58 10.26 -5.13 -16.52
CA SER A 58 10.96 -5.95 -17.49
C SER A 58 11.27 -5.13 -18.76
N GLY A 59 12.36 -5.47 -19.41
CA GLY A 59 12.86 -4.84 -20.63
C GLY A 59 13.80 -5.76 -21.39
N GLU A 60 14.62 -5.19 -22.26
CA GLU A 60 15.64 -5.92 -23.02
C GLU A 60 16.55 -6.72 -22.08
N ASN A 61 16.88 -7.96 -22.47
CA ASN A 61 17.76 -8.80 -21.68
C ASN A 61 19.21 -8.34 -21.81
N ILE A 62 19.79 -7.87 -20.71
CA ILE A 62 21.20 -7.50 -20.64
C ILE A 62 21.93 -8.59 -19.87
N LYS A 63 22.71 -9.40 -20.60
CA LYS A 63 23.59 -10.45 -20.03
C LYS A 63 22.88 -11.38 -19.05
N GLY A 64 21.68 -11.83 -19.41
CA GLY A 64 20.85 -12.74 -18.61
C GLY A 64 19.87 -12.04 -17.66
N ASN A 65 19.91 -10.71 -17.53
CA ASN A 65 19.01 -9.95 -16.65
C ASN A 65 18.08 -9.04 -17.47
N SER A 66 16.76 -9.25 -17.32
CA SER A 66 15.72 -8.46 -18.01
C SER A 66 15.06 -7.41 -17.14
N LEU A 67 15.52 -7.18 -15.91
CA LEU A 67 15.01 -6.14 -15.02
C LEU A 67 15.66 -4.79 -15.34
N TRP A 68 14.85 -3.73 -15.26
CA TRP A 68 15.24 -2.36 -15.49
C TRP A 68 14.64 -1.46 -14.41
N GLY A 69 15.44 -0.62 -13.77
CA GLY A 69 15.00 0.36 -12.78
C GLY A 69 14.77 1.74 -13.41
N LYS A 70 13.59 2.32 -13.23
CA LYS A 70 13.31 3.73 -13.52
C LYS A 70 13.85 4.59 -12.39
N THR A 71 14.75 5.50 -12.69
CA THR A 71 15.35 6.41 -11.71
C THR A 71 14.41 7.57 -11.38
N THR A 72 14.75 8.36 -10.37
CA THR A 72 14.10 9.64 -10.08
C THR A 72 14.22 10.67 -11.20
N ASN A 73 15.21 10.53 -12.10
CA ASN A 73 15.36 11.34 -13.30
C ASN A 73 14.47 10.86 -14.47
N GLY A 74 13.54 9.95 -14.22
CA GLY A 74 12.52 9.55 -15.19
C GLY A 74 13.01 8.62 -16.31
N CYS A 75 14.26 8.15 -16.26
CA CYS A 75 14.88 7.27 -17.26
C CYS A 75 15.19 5.88 -16.66
N TYR A 76 15.54 4.91 -17.50
CA TYR A 76 15.68 3.50 -17.15
C TYR A 76 17.14 3.02 -17.21
N ILE A 77 17.56 2.25 -16.21
CA ILE A 77 18.88 1.60 -16.14
C ILE A 77 18.67 0.10 -15.99
N ALA A 78 19.41 -0.72 -16.74
CA ALA A 78 19.35 -2.16 -16.60
C ALA A 78 19.87 -2.59 -15.21
N ASP A 79 19.11 -3.44 -14.53
CA ASP A 79 19.41 -3.90 -13.17
C ASP A 79 20.72 -4.66 -13.09
N TYR A 80 21.16 -5.27 -14.21
CA TYR A 80 22.49 -5.86 -14.35
C TYR A 80 23.61 -4.96 -13.82
N TYR A 81 23.51 -3.64 -14.02
CA TYR A 81 24.53 -2.68 -13.58
C TYR A 81 24.32 -2.12 -12.18
N LEU A 82 23.16 -2.33 -11.56
CA LEU A 82 22.81 -1.82 -10.23
C LEU A 82 23.09 -2.87 -9.16
N LYS A 83 23.74 -2.47 -8.07
CA LYS A 83 23.93 -3.34 -6.90
C LYS A 83 22.65 -3.36 -6.06
N THR A 84 21.65 -4.08 -6.54
CA THR A 84 20.33 -4.26 -5.87
C THR A 84 20.32 -5.40 -4.87
N GLY A 85 21.27 -6.35 -4.99
CA GLY A 85 21.38 -7.50 -4.08
C GLY A 85 20.28 -8.56 -4.26
N SER A 86 19.49 -8.49 -5.34
CA SER A 86 18.38 -9.41 -5.62
C SER A 86 18.30 -9.73 -7.11
N ALA A 87 17.85 -10.95 -7.45
CA ALA A 87 17.48 -11.32 -8.82
C ALA A 87 16.02 -10.92 -9.16
N GLY A 88 15.31 -10.30 -8.22
CA GLY A 88 13.93 -9.86 -8.35
C GLY A 88 13.75 -8.35 -8.19
N TYR A 89 12.49 -7.91 -8.27
CA TYR A 89 12.10 -6.52 -8.06
C TYR A 89 12.41 -6.10 -6.62
N VAL A 90 13.19 -5.03 -6.45
CA VAL A 90 13.49 -4.37 -5.17
C VAL A 90 12.63 -3.12 -4.94
N VAL A 91 11.98 -2.61 -5.99
CA VAL A 91 10.98 -1.53 -5.93
C VAL A 91 9.74 -1.87 -6.75
N LYS A 92 8.65 -1.09 -6.60
CA LYS A 92 7.36 -1.30 -7.31
C LYS A 92 7.51 -1.40 -8.84
N LYS A 93 6.57 -2.02 -9.56
CA LYS A 93 6.62 -2.09 -11.04
C LYS A 93 6.28 -0.75 -11.75
N CYS A 94 6.89 -0.47 -12.91
CA CYS A 94 6.59 0.71 -13.73
C CYS A 94 5.32 0.53 -14.58
N GLY A 95 4.60 1.63 -14.87
CA GLY A 95 3.40 1.61 -15.72
C GLY A 95 2.07 1.28 -14.99
N GLY A 96 2.10 1.08 -13.68
CA GLY A 96 0.90 0.96 -12.85
C GLY A 96 0.56 2.27 -12.14
N GLY A 97 -0.35 3.06 -12.71
CA GLY A 97 -1.10 4.06 -11.96
C GLY A 97 -2.04 3.35 -11.00
N SER A 98 -1.54 3.06 -9.80
CA SER A 98 -2.26 2.62 -8.59
C SER A 98 -3.06 1.32 -8.67
N THR A 99 -2.68 0.38 -7.78
CA THR A 99 -3.40 -0.80 -7.29
C THR A 99 -3.45 -2.03 -8.19
N LYS A 100 -2.51 -2.95 -7.95
CA LYS A 100 -2.85 -4.37 -7.76
C LYS A 100 -1.73 -5.15 -7.06
N PRO A 101 -2.09 -6.28 -6.44
CA PRO A 101 -1.82 -6.73 -5.08
C PRO A 101 -0.37 -7.24 -4.88
N PRO A 102 0.07 -7.39 -3.62
CA PRO A 102 1.24 -8.21 -3.31
C PRO A 102 0.96 -9.66 -3.73
N SER A 103 1.75 -10.18 -4.66
CA SER A 103 1.84 -11.63 -4.91
C SER A 103 3.29 -12.04 -4.73
N GLY A 104 3.62 -12.47 -3.52
CA GLY A 104 4.94 -12.97 -3.16
C GLY A 104 5.26 -13.08 -1.67
N GLY A 105 4.36 -12.68 -0.76
CA GLY A 105 4.52 -12.91 0.69
C GLY A 105 3.35 -12.33 1.51
N LYS A 106 2.46 -13.21 1.99
CA LYS A 106 1.26 -13.01 2.84
C LYS A 106 1.00 -11.59 3.41
N ILE A 107 -0.16 -11.00 3.07
CA ILE A 107 -1.08 -10.47 4.09
C ILE A 107 -2.51 -10.90 3.74
N PRO A 108 -2.89 -12.09 4.25
CA PRO A 108 -3.81 -12.13 5.39
C PRO A 108 -3.36 -13.15 6.46
N GLY A 109 -3.45 -12.78 7.74
CA GLY A 109 -3.32 -13.71 8.86
C GLY A 109 -4.46 -14.74 8.92
N PRO A 110 -4.45 -15.69 9.87
CA PRO A 110 -5.47 -16.73 9.99
C PRO A 110 -6.88 -16.12 9.98
N MET A 111 -7.80 -16.69 9.18
CA MET A 111 -9.23 -16.34 9.23
C MET A 111 -9.82 -16.93 10.51
N LYS A 112 -9.70 -16.19 11.59
CA LYS A 112 -10.21 -16.57 12.91
C LYS A 112 -10.67 -15.32 13.62
N ASN A 113 -11.54 -15.53 14.61
CA ASN A 113 -11.95 -14.44 15.48
C ASN A 113 -10.87 -14.15 16.54
N ASP A 114 -9.83 -13.42 16.14
CA ASP A 114 -8.75 -12.92 17.01
C ASP A 114 -8.90 -11.41 17.30
N TYR A 115 -10.09 -10.87 17.05
CA TYR A 115 -10.43 -9.49 17.35
C TYR A 115 -10.46 -9.27 18.87
N PRO A 116 -9.68 -8.33 19.43
CA PRO A 116 -9.49 -8.19 20.87
C PRO A 116 -10.76 -7.83 21.66
N TYR A 117 -11.80 -7.34 20.98
CA TYR A 117 -13.08 -6.98 21.60
C TYR A 117 -14.19 -7.99 21.32
N SER A 118 -13.86 -9.19 20.81
CA SER A 118 -14.83 -10.28 20.71
C SER A 118 -15.46 -10.57 22.08
N GLY A 119 -16.80 -10.52 22.16
CA GLY A 119 -17.55 -10.69 23.42
C GLY A 119 -17.44 -9.53 24.41
N LYS A 120 -16.78 -8.42 24.04
CA LYS A 120 -16.60 -7.20 24.86
C LYS A 120 -17.13 -5.98 24.10
N CYS A 121 -18.38 -6.10 23.65
CA CYS A 121 -19.04 -5.12 22.80
C CYS A 121 -19.52 -3.91 23.63
N GLY A 122 -19.81 -2.80 22.94
CA GLY A 122 -20.20 -1.55 23.57
C GLY A 122 -19.03 -0.61 23.86
N GLY A 123 -19.32 0.70 23.77
CA GLY A 123 -18.32 1.76 23.86
C GLY A 123 -17.44 1.86 22.61
N VAL A 124 -16.55 2.85 22.64
CA VAL A 124 -15.67 3.21 21.53
C VAL A 124 -14.29 2.56 21.74
N ASP A 125 -13.68 2.09 20.65
CA ASP A 125 -12.33 1.52 20.61
C ASP A 125 -11.24 2.60 20.41
N PRO A 126 -9.94 2.26 20.50
CA PRO A 126 -8.85 3.21 20.26
C PRO A 126 -8.76 3.78 18.84
N TRP A 127 -9.48 3.20 17.86
CA TRP A 127 -9.56 3.71 16.48
C TRP A 127 -10.77 4.64 16.28
N ASN A 128 -11.51 4.95 17.35
CA ASN A 128 -12.71 5.77 17.39
C ASN A 128 -13.91 5.16 16.63
N TYR A 129 -14.06 3.83 16.71
CA TYR A 129 -15.24 3.10 16.24
C TYR A 129 -15.91 2.33 17.38
N TYR A 130 -17.22 2.08 17.27
CA TYR A 130 -17.92 1.25 18.25
C TYR A 130 -17.47 -0.20 18.15
N LYS A 131 -17.12 -0.80 19.29
CA LYS A 131 -16.63 -2.19 19.37
C LYS A 131 -17.65 -3.17 18.79
N CYS A 132 -17.14 -4.26 18.20
CA CYS A 132 -17.93 -5.31 17.54
C CYS A 132 -18.71 -4.87 16.29
N GLN A 133 -18.56 -3.62 15.84
CA GLN A 133 -19.08 -3.17 14.55
C GLN A 133 -18.11 -3.51 13.41
N CYS A 134 -18.64 -3.54 12.18
CA CYS A 134 -17.87 -3.86 10.98
C CYS A 134 -16.68 -2.91 10.79
N THR A 135 -16.89 -1.61 11.00
CA THR A 135 -15.87 -0.55 10.92
C THR A 135 -14.74 -0.75 11.94
N SER A 136 -15.08 -1.06 13.19
CA SER A 136 -14.10 -1.34 14.25
C SER A 136 -13.23 -2.56 13.94
N PHE A 137 -13.85 -3.67 13.53
CA PHE A 137 -13.12 -4.88 13.17
C PHE A 137 -12.16 -4.65 11.99
N VAL A 138 -12.62 -3.96 10.94
CA VAL A 138 -11.78 -3.67 9.77
C VAL A 138 -10.68 -2.66 10.11
N ALA A 139 -10.95 -1.64 10.91
CA ALA A 139 -9.94 -0.72 11.41
C ALA A 139 -8.84 -1.47 12.18
N TRP A 140 -9.22 -2.40 13.07
CA TRP A 140 -8.27 -3.27 13.74
C TRP A 140 -7.45 -4.13 12.76
N ARG A 141 -8.09 -4.78 11.78
CA ARG A 141 -7.40 -5.59 10.76
C ARG A 141 -6.37 -4.78 9.99
N ILE A 142 -6.73 -3.57 9.56
CA ILE A 142 -5.80 -2.63 8.91
C ILE A 142 -4.59 -2.34 9.82
N ASN A 143 -4.81 -1.94 11.07
CA ASN A 143 -3.73 -1.61 11.99
C ASN A 143 -2.83 -2.81 12.26
N LYS A 144 -3.43 -3.95 12.61
CA LYS A 144 -2.73 -5.16 13.02
C LYS A 144 -1.96 -5.80 11.87
N ARG A 145 -2.56 -5.88 10.68
CA ARG A 145 -2.00 -6.61 9.54
C ARG A 145 -1.13 -5.71 8.65
N LEU A 146 -1.49 -4.45 8.45
CA LEU A 146 -0.78 -3.53 7.54
C LEU A 146 0.21 -2.59 8.25
N GLY A 147 0.19 -2.52 9.58
CA GLY A 147 1.00 -1.58 10.36
C GLY A 147 0.67 -0.12 10.06
N VAL A 148 -0.57 0.16 9.66
CA VAL A 148 -1.05 1.53 9.37
C VAL A 148 -1.72 2.06 10.62
N LYS A 149 -1.43 3.30 11.03
CA LYS A 149 -2.15 4.01 12.09
C LYS A 149 -3.52 4.47 11.59
N PHE A 150 -4.40 3.53 11.29
CA PHE A 150 -5.72 3.80 10.75
C PHE A 150 -6.72 4.06 11.89
N HIS A 151 -7.50 5.12 11.80
CA HIS A 151 -8.53 5.49 12.77
C HIS A 151 -9.61 6.30 12.07
N ASN A 152 -10.69 6.64 12.76
CA ASN A 152 -11.85 7.35 12.21
C ASN A 152 -11.54 8.77 11.66
N ARG A 153 -10.31 9.26 11.83
CA ARG A 153 -9.80 10.51 11.24
C ARG A 153 -8.54 10.31 10.41
N PHE A 154 -8.36 9.12 9.84
CA PHE A 154 -7.16 8.77 9.10
C PHE A 154 -6.92 9.77 7.96
N ARG A 155 -5.74 10.41 7.99
CA ARG A 155 -5.33 11.48 7.05
C ARG A 155 -6.22 12.73 7.05
N GLY A 156 -6.95 13.00 8.14
CA GLY A 156 -7.66 14.28 8.36
C GLY A 156 -9.19 14.17 8.47
N PRO A 157 -9.91 13.77 7.40
CA PRO A 157 -11.38 13.77 7.38
C PRO A 157 -11.96 12.65 8.23
N ASN A 158 -13.23 12.81 8.61
CA ASN A 158 -13.97 11.77 9.33
C ASN A 158 -14.34 10.63 8.37
N TRP A 159 -13.94 9.40 8.68
CA TRP A 159 -14.26 8.22 7.87
C TRP A 159 -15.66 7.69 8.13
N GLY A 160 -16.16 7.82 9.37
CA GLY A 160 -17.55 7.62 9.76
C GLY A 160 -18.07 6.19 9.60
N ASN A 161 -19.34 6.09 9.24
CA ASN A 161 -20.03 4.83 8.98
C ASN A 161 -19.45 4.14 7.74
N ALA A 162 -19.70 2.84 7.59
CA ALA A 162 -19.15 2.08 6.48
C ALA A 162 -19.54 2.64 5.09
N ASN A 163 -20.74 3.21 4.94
CA ASN A 163 -21.19 3.88 3.70
C ASN A 163 -20.50 5.22 3.40
N THR A 164 -19.67 5.76 4.30
CA THR A 164 -18.89 6.98 4.05
C THR A 164 -17.41 6.72 3.79
N TRP A 165 -16.95 5.47 3.97
CA TRP A 165 -15.53 5.12 3.84
C TRP A 165 -14.98 5.30 2.42
N ASP A 166 -15.77 5.08 1.37
CA ASP A 166 -15.31 5.28 0.00
C ASP A 166 -15.08 6.77 -0.32
N ASN A 167 -15.95 7.65 0.17
CA ASN A 167 -15.81 9.10 0.04
C ASN A 167 -14.61 9.62 0.85
N ALA A 168 -14.43 9.14 2.09
CA ALA A 168 -13.26 9.47 2.90
C ALA A 168 -11.96 8.95 2.29
N ALA A 169 -11.97 7.75 1.69
CA ALA A 169 -10.83 7.20 0.97
C ALA A 169 -10.46 8.09 -0.23
N LYS A 170 -11.43 8.49 -1.07
CA LYS A 170 -11.19 9.41 -2.20
C LYS A 170 -10.62 10.75 -1.72
N ALA A 171 -11.21 11.34 -0.67
CA ALA A 171 -10.75 12.62 -0.09
C ALA A 171 -9.31 12.55 0.44
N THR A 172 -8.89 11.38 0.91
CA THR A 172 -7.54 11.13 1.45
C THR A 172 -6.57 10.53 0.43
N LYS A 173 -6.95 10.52 -0.85
CA LYS A 173 -6.19 9.94 -1.97
C LYS A 173 -5.85 8.46 -1.76
N VAL A 174 -6.67 7.74 -1.00
CA VAL A 174 -6.63 6.27 -0.91
C VAL A 174 -7.40 5.72 -2.11
N PRO A 175 -6.81 4.85 -2.94
CA PRO A 175 -7.49 4.35 -4.13
C PRO A 175 -8.75 3.55 -3.77
N VAL A 176 -9.79 3.74 -4.58
CA VAL A 176 -11.05 2.98 -4.52
C VAL A 176 -11.38 2.49 -5.92
N ASN A 177 -11.62 1.18 -6.09
CA ASN A 177 -11.99 0.59 -7.39
C ASN A 177 -12.68 -0.78 -7.25
N SER A 178 -12.98 -1.42 -8.38
CA SER A 178 -13.62 -2.75 -8.46
C SER A 178 -12.63 -3.94 -8.50
N LYS A 179 -11.33 -3.71 -8.23
CA LYS A 179 -10.28 -4.73 -8.32
C LYS A 179 -9.86 -5.17 -6.92
N PRO A 180 -10.39 -6.28 -6.39
CA PRO A 180 -10.03 -6.74 -5.06
C PRO A 180 -8.58 -7.22 -5.00
N VAL A 181 -8.01 -7.02 -3.81
CA VAL A 181 -6.66 -7.41 -3.39
C VAL A 181 -6.79 -8.04 -2.00
N PRO A 182 -6.18 -9.20 -1.70
CA PRO A 182 -6.07 -9.64 -0.31
C PRO A 182 -5.45 -8.54 0.56
N GLY A 183 -6.14 -8.19 1.65
CA GLY A 183 -5.78 -7.11 2.56
C GLY A 183 -6.38 -5.74 2.24
N CYS A 184 -7.15 -5.60 1.16
CA CYS A 184 -7.98 -4.42 0.95
C CYS A 184 -9.29 -4.50 1.75
N VAL A 185 -10.00 -3.38 1.83
CA VAL A 185 -11.33 -3.32 2.45
C VAL A 185 -12.39 -3.49 1.37
N ALA A 186 -13.26 -4.48 1.53
CA ALA A 186 -14.50 -4.58 0.78
C ALA A 186 -15.52 -3.63 1.42
N GLN A 187 -16.13 -2.76 0.65
CA GLN A 187 -17.01 -1.69 1.12
C GLN A 187 -18.29 -1.64 0.30
N SER A 188 -19.43 -1.41 0.97
CA SER A 188 -20.74 -1.21 0.36
C SER A 188 -21.48 -0.06 1.04
N ASN A 189 -22.21 0.71 0.23
CA ASN A 189 -23.11 1.76 0.68
C ASN A 189 -24.52 1.24 1.02
N ALA A 190 -24.81 -0.04 0.82
CA ALA A 190 -26.13 -0.61 1.04
C ALA A 190 -26.54 -0.58 2.52
N GLY A 191 -27.79 -0.19 2.79
CA GLY A 191 -28.33 -0.02 4.15
C GLY A 191 -27.95 1.30 4.81
N SER A 192 -28.56 1.60 5.96
CA SER A 192 -28.45 2.92 6.61
C SER A 192 -27.03 3.31 7.04
N TYR A 193 -26.19 2.31 7.34
CA TYR A 193 -24.81 2.53 7.79
C TYR A 193 -23.75 2.01 6.81
N GLY A 194 -24.15 1.36 5.71
CA GLY A 194 -23.26 0.60 4.84
C GLY A 194 -22.66 -0.63 5.50
N HIS A 195 -21.70 -1.25 4.82
CA HIS A 195 -20.92 -2.37 5.38
C HIS A 195 -19.47 -2.34 4.89
N VAL A 196 -18.55 -2.70 5.79
CA VAL A 196 -17.13 -2.93 5.44
C VAL A 196 -16.66 -4.28 5.95
N ALA A 197 -15.80 -4.93 5.16
CA ALA A 197 -15.21 -6.21 5.48
C ALA A 197 -13.74 -6.26 5.04
N TRP A 198 -12.96 -7.15 5.65
CA TRP A 198 -11.56 -7.38 5.29
C TRP A 198 -11.47 -8.45 4.19
N VAL A 199 -10.82 -8.16 3.06
CA VAL A 199 -10.63 -9.16 1.99
C VAL A 199 -9.50 -10.11 2.38
N ALA A 200 -9.84 -11.34 2.77
CA ALA A 200 -8.86 -12.36 3.14
C ALA A 200 -8.35 -13.15 1.93
N LYS A 201 -9.18 -13.37 0.90
CA LYS A 201 -8.73 -14.10 -0.30
C LYS A 201 -9.45 -13.57 -1.54
N VAL A 202 -8.76 -13.61 -2.67
CA VAL A 202 -9.34 -13.38 -3.99
C VAL A 202 -9.08 -14.62 -4.83
N SER A 203 -10.11 -15.18 -5.43
CA SER A 203 -10.01 -16.38 -6.27
C SER A 203 -10.96 -16.24 -7.46
N GLY A 204 -10.39 -16.11 -8.65
CA GLY A 204 -11.17 -15.87 -9.87
C GLY A 204 -12.07 -14.63 -9.76
N ASN A 205 -13.38 -14.85 -9.90
CA ASN A 205 -14.41 -13.81 -9.78
C ASN A 205 -15.00 -13.66 -8.37
N SER A 206 -14.40 -14.29 -7.37
CA SER A 206 -14.91 -14.30 -6.00
C SER A 206 -13.91 -13.72 -5.01
N VAL A 207 -14.44 -13.18 -3.92
CA VAL A 207 -13.66 -12.72 -2.76
C VAL A 207 -14.15 -13.43 -1.50
N THR A 208 -13.21 -13.92 -0.68
CA THR A 208 -13.50 -14.39 0.67
C THR A 208 -13.19 -13.25 1.64
N ILE A 209 -14.17 -12.89 2.45
CA ILE A 209 -14.10 -11.77 3.39
C ILE A 209 -14.20 -12.25 4.84
N GLU A 210 -13.57 -11.50 5.74
CA GLU A 210 -13.79 -11.54 7.18
C GLU A 210 -14.58 -10.29 7.58
N GLU A 211 -15.65 -10.45 8.35
CA GLU A 211 -16.55 -9.36 8.71
C GLU A 211 -17.07 -9.51 10.14
N TYR A 212 -17.60 -8.42 10.67
CA TYR A 212 -18.27 -8.38 11.96
C TYR A 212 -19.64 -7.76 11.80
N ASN A 213 -20.60 -8.18 12.63
CA ASN A 213 -21.96 -7.63 12.67
C ASN A 213 -22.72 -7.71 11.32
N TRP A 214 -22.51 -8.79 10.56
CA TRP A 214 -23.26 -9.07 9.32
C TRP A 214 -24.33 -10.15 9.54
N ALA A 215 -23.92 -11.42 9.62
CA ALA A 215 -24.84 -12.54 9.78
C ALA A 215 -25.30 -12.76 11.23
N ARG A 216 -24.51 -12.28 12.20
CA ARG A 216 -24.80 -12.36 13.64
C ARG A 216 -24.53 -11.00 14.25
N LYS A 217 -25.48 -10.50 15.07
CA LYS A 217 -25.31 -9.25 15.79
C LYS A 217 -24.01 -9.29 16.58
N GLU A 218 -23.16 -8.29 16.37
CA GLU A 218 -21.87 -8.13 17.06
C GLU A 218 -20.95 -9.36 16.98
N GLY A 219 -21.14 -10.20 15.96
CA GLY A 219 -20.43 -11.47 15.79
C GLY A 219 -19.50 -11.47 14.58
N TYR A 220 -18.43 -12.24 14.69
CA TYR A 220 -17.50 -12.55 13.59
C TYR A 220 -18.16 -13.47 12.56
N GLY A 221 -17.85 -13.25 11.28
CA GLY A 221 -18.24 -14.13 10.19
C GLY A 221 -17.23 -14.12 9.04
N THR A 222 -17.32 -15.15 8.21
CA THR A 222 -16.62 -15.22 6.93
C THR A 222 -17.58 -15.68 5.85
N ARG A 223 -17.44 -15.15 4.64
CA ARG A 223 -18.15 -15.67 3.46
C ARG A 223 -17.40 -15.40 2.18
N THR A 224 -17.73 -16.16 1.15
CA THR A 224 -17.25 -15.93 -0.21
C THR A 224 -18.38 -15.37 -1.06
N VAL A 225 -18.12 -14.27 -1.74
CA VAL A 225 -19.11 -13.59 -2.59
C VAL A 225 -18.50 -13.21 -3.94
N PRO A 226 -19.32 -12.91 -4.96
CA PRO A 226 -18.84 -12.31 -6.19
C PRO A 226 -18.08 -11.03 -5.91
N LYS A 227 -16.96 -10.80 -6.62
CA LYS A 227 -16.18 -9.56 -6.47
C LYS A 227 -16.95 -8.29 -6.84
N SER A 228 -18.05 -8.42 -7.57
CA SER A 228 -18.96 -7.32 -7.93
C SER A 228 -19.81 -6.83 -6.75
N ALA A 229 -19.84 -7.56 -5.63
CA ALA A 229 -20.66 -7.20 -4.47
C ALA A 229 -20.17 -5.96 -3.70
N PHE A 230 -18.94 -5.50 -3.97
CA PHE A 230 -18.28 -4.46 -3.19
C PHE A 230 -17.43 -3.53 -4.05
N ASN A 231 -17.24 -2.31 -3.56
CA ASN A 231 -16.09 -1.47 -3.90
C ASN A 231 -14.90 -1.88 -3.02
N TYR A 232 -13.68 -1.65 -3.50
CA TYR A 232 -12.46 -2.01 -2.78
C TYR A 232 -11.61 -0.80 -2.48
N ILE A 233 -11.32 -0.58 -1.19
CA ILE A 233 -10.50 0.51 -0.68
C ILE A 233 -9.10 -0.02 -0.35
N HIS A 234 -8.08 0.60 -0.93
CA HIS A 234 -6.69 0.12 -0.92
C HIS A 234 -5.80 0.95 -0.01
N VAL A 235 -5.94 0.77 1.30
CA VAL A 235 -5.22 1.59 2.31
C VAL A 235 -3.69 1.48 2.20
N LYS A 236 -3.17 0.31 1.83
CA LYS A 236 -1.71 0.05 1.67
C LYS A 236 -1.39 -1.06 0.66
N VAL A 237 -2.34 -1.45 -0.20
CA VAL A 237 -2.26 -2.68 -1.02
C VAL A 237 -2.52 -2.43 -2.50
#